data_AF-A0A957Y434-F1
#
_entry.id   AF-A0A957Y434-F1
#
_cell.length_a   1.000
_cell.length_b   1.000
_cell.length_c   1.000
_cell.angle_alpha   90.00
_cell.angle_beta   90.00
_cell.angle_gamma   90.00
#
_symmetry.space_group_name_H-M   'P 1'
#
loop_
_entity.id
_entity.type
_entity.pdbx_description
1 polymer ?
#
loop_
_entity_poly.entity_id
_entity_poly.type
_entity_poly.pdbx_seq_one_letter_code
_entity_poly.pdbx_strand_id
1 'polypeptide(L)'
;DALELALDAAVADDDPLGIALIVRAADALVRFRREHQRAEPVLQTARQGDLAAARRRSELFDISDRWRQALLLLVAWLAPARSQAEARALCDEVSAAIGFDETLHFLAQWVRASLWPDVPAPAFVPMVPPHEADGPLIEQLVKRVGGWSYDRELIISRGLDPDVEDPDHPRARPDMGGTIGIYQGTGPGQGVYHGGGQGTGSGDDDNRSTTRYLAELDGPYLVVYGSHHPVEGMEALDQYLSVYSNYSYPEYRYSSLWLLMGYVVQYPLNDGDPWVQEAVERILTAALGGPSVEFEAGLPIALTSLRARGGDAVARQALIDQARQLQNQASALKPGREQEGSDTWARYKRMMLANAQAIGWLLGDAGLAGQVLHDALGLANSGFAGFQAPACLALAEAIRVCQPADQAAIDEALDWALRAAHNIQDPSFCARMTARVNAMRQYWWPSFSVRERFGRLADAVWLPEFASLHRIGYDYAGRNPDALTLPDWAREASTFDELAR
;
A
#
# COMPACT_ATOMS: atom_id res chain seq x y z
N ASP A 1 -1.15 13.68 17.97
CA ASP A 1 -1.07 14.93 18.76
C ASP A 1 -0.16 14.84 19.99
N ALA A 2 -0.64 14.50 21.19
CA ALA A 2 0.18 14.61 22.41
C ALA A 2 1.43 13.70 22.44
N LEU A 3 1.33 12.48 21.92
CA LEU A 3 2.47 11.55 21.80
C LEU A 3 3.47 12.00 20.73
N GLU A 4 3.00 12.61 19.65
CA GLU A 4 3.86 13.13 18.57
C GLU A 4 4.60 14.37 19.06
N LEU A 5 3.92 15.30 19.73
CA LEU A 5 4.56 16.46 20.36
C LEU A 5 5.61 16.06 21.41
N ALA A 6 5.35 15.00 22.17
CA ALA A 6 6.33 14.46 23.12
C ALA A 6 7.54 13.84 22.41
N LEU A 7 7.34 13.19 21.26
CA LEU A 7 8.42 12.66 20.43
C LEU A 7 9.25 13.79 19.84
N ASP A 8 8.61 14.81 19.26
CA ASP A 8 9.27 15.99 18.69
C ASP A 8 10.10 16.73 19.75
N ALA A 9 9.54 16.93 20.94
CA ALA A 9 10.23 17.55 22.06
C ALA A 9 11.44 16.72 22.53
N ALA A 10 11.31 15.39 22.56
CA ALA A 10 12.40 14.50 22.95
C ALA A 10 13.49 14.43 21.87
N VAL A 11 13.14 14.49 20.58
CA VAL A 11 14.10 14.56 19.46
C VAL A 11 14.89 15.88 19.47
N ALA A 12 14.27 16.97 19.94
CA ALA A 12 14.94 18.26 20.10
C ALA A 12 15.86 18.34 21.33
N ASP A 13 15.88 17.32 22.20
CA ASP A 13 16.71 17.26 23.40
C ASP A 13 18.06 16.58 23.09
N ASP A 14 19.17 17.27 23.39
CA ASP A 14 20.53 16.77 23.17
C ASP A 14 21.03 15.82 24.28
N ASP A 15 20.23 15.54 25.32
CA ASP A 15 20.60 14.60 26.39
C ASP A 15 20.68 13.15 25.87
N PRO A 16 21.83 12.46 26.03
CA PRO A 16 21.97 11.04 25.68
C PRO A 16 20.94 10.09 26.35
N LEU A 17 20.38 10.45 27.51
CA LEU A 17 19.28 9.74 28.16
C LEU A 17 17.95 9.91 27.41
N GLY A 18 17.80 11.00 26.65
CA GLY A 18 16.66 11.30 25.79
C GLY A 18 16.44 10.22 24.73
N ILE A 19 17.51 9.62 24.17
CA ILE A 19 17.41 8.56 23.15
C ILE A 19 16.58 7.36 23.64
N ALA A 20 16.78 6.93 24.89
CA ALA A 20 16.02 5.81 25.45
C ALA A 20 14.53 6.17 25.64
N LEU A 21 14.22 7.42 25.95
CA LEU A 21 12.85 7.92 26.08
C LEU A 21 12.18 8.09 24.70
N ILE A 22 12.91 8.59 23.69
CA ILE A 22 12.45 8.65 22.29
C ILE A 22 12.09 7.26 21.80
N VAL A 23 12.97 6.27 22.00
CA VAL A 23 12.72 4.89 21.60
C VAL A 23 11.47 4.32 22.28
N ARG A 24 11.27 4.60 23.58
CA ARG A 24 10.07 4.18 24.30
C ARG A 24 8.80 4.90 23.84
N ALA A 25 8.89 6.19 23.53
CA ALA A 25 7.77 6.98 23.02
C ALA A 25 7.40 6.52 21.61
N ALA A 26 8.38 6.26 20.75
CA ALA A 26 8.17 5.67 19.42
C ALA A 26 7.53 4.28 19.52
N ASP A 27 8.02 3.39 20.40
CA ASP A 27 7.41 2.09 20.65
C ASP A 27 5.95 2.24 21.12
N ALA A 28 5.69 3.13 22.08
CA ALA A 28 4.35 3.39 22.59
C ALA A 28 3.42 3.95 21.50
N LEU A 29 3.92 4.84 20.64
CA LEU A 29 3.17 5.41 19.53
C LEU A 29 2.85 4.34 18.48
N VAL A 30 3.84 3.53 18.07
CA VAL A 30 3.65 2.41 17.13
C VAL A 30 2.62 1.43 17.70
N ARG A 31 2.75 1.05 18.98
CA ARG A 31 1.76 0.19 19.64
C ARG A 31 0.38 0.82 19.71
N PHE A 32 0.29 2.11 20.03
CA PHE A 32 -0.98 2.83 20.06
C PHE A 32 -1.65 2.82 18.69
N ARG A 33 -0.92 3.15 17.61
CA ARG A 33 -1.42 3.09 16.24
C ARG A 33 -1.89 1.67 15.89
N ARG A 34 -1.10 0.65 16.25
CA ARG A 34 -1.46 -0.76 16.06
C ARG A 34 -2.72 -1.18 16.80
N GLU A 35 -2.94 -0.68 18.02
CA GLU A 35 -4.05 -1.10 18.87
C GLU A 35 -5.32 -0.26 18.64
N HIS A 36 -5.18 0.99 18.18
CA HIS A 36 -6.27 1.96 18.14
C HIS A 36 -6.55 2.58 16.76
N GLN A 37 -5.60 2.58 15.82
CA GLN A 37 -5.82 3.01 14.43
C GLN A 37 -6.02 1.82 13.49
N ARG A 38 -6.88 0.89 13.92
CA ARG A 38 -7.30 -0.28 13.16
C ARG A 38 -8.82 -0.30 13.02
N ALA A 39 -9.32 -0.77 11.88
CA ALA A 39 -10.75 -0.81 11.62
C ALA A 39 -11.47 -1.71 12.64
N GLU A 40 -10.86 -2.83 13.01
CA GLU A 40 -11.47 -3.87 13.84
C GLU A 40 -11.96 -3.33 15.20
N PRO A 41 -11.17 -2.54 15.97
CA PRO A 41 -11.68 -1.83 17.15
C PRO A 41 -12.90 -0.94 16.92
N VAL A 42 -13.05 -0.30 15.75
CA VAL A 42 -14.22 0.52 15.42
C VAL A 42 -15.43 -0.38 15.16
N LEU A 43 -15.25 -1.39 14.31
CA LEU A 43 -16.32 -2.31 13.89
C LEU A 43 -16.80 -3.18 15.05
N GLN A 44 -15.91 -3.62 15.94
CA GLN A 44 -16.27 -4.37 17.13
C GLN A 44 -17.13 -3.52 18.08
N THR A 45 -16.80 -2.24 18.25
CA THR A 45 -17.60 -1.29 19.06
C THR A 45 -18.97 -1.05 18.42
N ALA A 46 -19.05 -0.97 17.08
CA ALA A 46 -20.32 -0.86 16.36
C ALA A 46 -21.23 -2.08 16.59
N ARG A 47 -20.68 -3.30 16.47
CA ARG A 47 -21.40 -4.57 16.74
C ARG A 47 -21.90 -4.68 18.18
N GLN A 48 -21.21 -4.04 19.12
CA GLN A 48 -21.65 -3.96 20.52
C GLN A 48 -22.79 -2.95 20.71
N GLY A 49 -23.07 -2.10 19.73
CA GLY A 49 -24.14 -1.11 19.73
C GLY A 49 -23.74 0.26 20.29
N ASP A 50 -22.45 0.52 20.51
CA ASP A 50 -21.94 1.83 20.95
C ASP A 50 -21.47 2.66 19.74
N LEU A 51 -22.44 3.16 18.97
CA LEU A 51 -22.15 3.88 17.71
C LEU A 51 -21.43 5.21 17.97
N ALA A 52 -21.65 5.83 19.12
CA ALA A 52 -20.98 7.06 19.52
C ALA A 52 -19.47 6.82 19.77
N ALA A 53 -19.11 5.72 20.44
CA ALA A 53 -17.70 5.36 20.61
C ALA A 53 -17.05 4.92 19.29
N ALA A 54 -17.77 4.20 18.43
CA ALA A 54 -17.28 3.86 17.10
C ALA A 54 -16.97 5.13 16.27
N ARG A 55 -17.87 6.12 16.29
CA ARG A 55 -17.63 7.42 15.63
C ARG A 55 -16.40 8.13 16.19
N ARG A 56 -16.28 8.29 17.52
CA ARG A 56 -15.09 8.93 18.13
C ARG A 56 -13.80 8.21 17.78
N ARG A 57 -13.82 6.88 17.68
CA ARG A 57 -12.63 6.11 17.24
C ARG A 57 -12.31 6.35 15.76
N SER A 58 -13.32 6.51 14.91
CA SER A 58 -13.09 6.85 13.50
C SER A 58 -12.34 8.17 13.32
N GLU A 59 -12.49 9.13 14.25
CA GLU A 59 -11.78 10.42 14.25
C GLU A 59 -10.26 10.27 14.47
N LEU A 60 -9.79 9.12 14.95
CA LEU A 60 -8.36 8.85 15.14
C LEU A 60 -7.60 8.54 13.84
N PHE A 61 -8.33 8.31 12.73
CA PHE A 61 -7.75 8.02 11.42
C PHE A 61 -7.51 9.31 10.65
N ASP A 62 -6.33 9.44 10.07
CA ASP A 62 -6.01 10.46 9.07
C ASP A 62 -6.42 9.96 7.68
N ILE A 63 -7.71 10.09 7.37
CA ILE A 63 -8.33 9.63 6.12
C ILE A 63 -9.25 10.70 5.56
N SER A 64 -9.39 10.73 4.23
CA SER A 64 -10.33 11.60 3.52
C SER A 64 -11.77 11.38 3.97
N ASP A 65 -12.61 12.41 3.82
CA ASP A 65 -14.02 12.38 4.23
C ASP A 65 -14.80 11.21 3.62
N ARG A 66 -14.58 10.87 2.34
CA ARG A 66 -15.28 9.74 1.71
C ARG A 66 -15.01 8.38 2.37
N TRP A 67 -13.77 8.13 2.79
CA TRP A 67 -13.40 6.89 3.51
C TRP A 67 -14.01 6.88 4.91
N ARG A 68 -14.05 8.04 5.56
CA ARG A 68 -14.71 8.22 6.86
C ARG A 68 -16.22 7.99 6.75
N GLN A 69 -16.86 8.52 5.72
CA GLN A 69 -18.29 8.32 5.44
C GLN A 69 -18.61 6.84 5.17
N ALA A 70 -17.81 6.15 4.35
CA ALA A 70 -17.97 4.71 4.11
C ALA A 70 -17.84 3.89 5.41
N LEU A 71 -16.85 4.21 6.26
CA LEU A 71 -16.69 3.58 7.57
C LEU A 71 -17.91 3.81 8.47
N LEU A 72 -18.44 5.03 8.52
CA LEU A 72 -19.63 5.35 9.34
C LEU A 72 -20.91 4.68 8.82
N LEU A 73 -21.06 4.53 7.51
CA LEU A 73 -22.15 3.74 6.91
C LEU A 73 -22.04 2.26 7.33
N LEU A 74 -20.83 1.66 7.28
CA LEU A 74 -20.63 0.29 7.77
C LEU A 74 -20.89 0.18 9.29
N VAL A 75 -20.49 1.18 10.08
CA VAL A 75 -20.80 1.23 11.53
C VAL A 75 -22.31 1.20 11.77
N ALA A 76 -23.10 1.94 10.98
CA ALA A 76 -24.56 1.87 11.04
C ALA A 76 -25.09 0.49 10.63
N TRP A 77 -24.53 -0.12 9.58
CA TRP A 77 -24.94 -1.42 9.05
C TRP A 77 -24.67 -2.59 10.02
N LEU A 78 -23.57 -2.54 10.78
CA LEU A 78 -23.19 -3.55 11.76
C LEU A 78 -23.93 -3.42 13.11
N ALA A 79 -24.73 -2.37 13.30
CA ALA A 79 -25.39 -2.09 14.57
C ALA A 79 -26.40 -3.20 14.93
N PRO A 80 -26.42 -3.68 16.19
CA PRO A 80 -27.41 -4.67 16.61
C PRO A 80 -28.82 -4.05 16.66
N ALA A 81 -29.86 -4.89 16.58
CA ALA A 81 -31.26 -4.44 16.57
C ALA A 81 -31.63 -3.49 17.73
N ARG A 82 -31.01 -3.64 18.91
CA ARG A 82 -31.21 -2.75 20.07
C ARG A 82 -30.78 -1.29 19.83
N SER A 83 -29.88 -1.05 18.88
CA SER A 83 -29.34 0.27 18.52
C SER A 83 -29.87 0.75 17.16
N GLN A 84 -30.94 0.16 16.63
CA GLN A 84 -31.45 0.43 15.28
C GLN A 84 -31.87 1.89 15.07
N ALA A 85 -32.44 2.55 16.09
CA ALA A 85 -32.82 3.97 16.00
C ALA A 85 -31.60 4.88 15.82
N GLU A 86 -30.52 4.61 16.57
CA GLU A 86 -29.25 5.34 16.45
C GLU A 86 -28.57 5.04 15.11
N ALA A 87 -28.62 3.80 14.65
CA ALA A 87 -28.07 3.39 13.35
C ALA A 87 -28.76 4.11 12.18
N ARG A 88 -30.09 4.23 12.23
CA ARG A 88 -30.89 4.98 11.24
C ARG A 88 -30.52 6.46 11.24
N ALA A 89 -30.42 7.08 12.42
CA ALA A 89 -30.02 8.49 12.54
C ALA A 89 -28.60 8.73 12.00
N LEU A 90 -27.65 7.83 12.30
CA LEU A 90 -26.29 7.86 11.75
C LEU A 90 -26.30 7.74 10.22
N CYS A 91 -27.07 6.79 9.68
CA CYS A 91 -27.19 6.59 8.24
C CYS A 91 -27.79 7.82 7.54
N ASP A 92 -28.85 8.42 8.07
CA ASP A 92 -29.48 9.62 7.51
C ASP A 92 -28.52 10.83 7.55
N GLU A 93 -27.80 11.03 8.66
CA GLU A 93 -26.81 12.11 8.80
C GLU A 93 -25.68 11.97 7.77
N VAL A 94 -25.08 10.77 7.67
CA VAL A 94 -24.00 10.54 6.71
C VAL A 94 -24.51 10.69 5.28
N SER A 95 -25.69 10.14 4.97
CA SER A 95 -26.31 10.23 3.65
C SER A 95 -26.56 11.68 3.22
N ALA A 96 -26.98 12.55 4.15
CA ALA A 96 -27.18 13.97 3.87
C ALA A 96 -25.88 14.74 3.57
N ALA A 97 -24.73 14.19 3.97
CA ALA A 97 -23.41 14.76 3.73
C ALA A 97 -22.68 14.14 2.54
N ILE A 98 -23.26 13.14 1.86
CA ILE A 98 -22.66 12.56 0.64
C ILE A 98 -22.72 13.62 -0.46
N GLY A 99 -21.55 13.93 -1.05
CA GLY A 99 -21.41 14.80 -2.22
C GLY A 99 -21.85 14.10 -3.50
N PHE A 100 -21.11 14.24 -4.61
CA PHE A 100 -21.41 13.55 -5.88
C PHE A 100 -20.81 12.14 -5.99
N ASP A 101 -20.50 11.49 -4.86
CA ASP A 101 -19.79 10.22 -4.86
C ASP A 101 -20.76 9.04 -5.01
N GLU A 102 -20.77 8.40 -6.19
CA GLU A 102 -21.69 7.30 -6.50
C GLU A 102 -21.48 6.06 -5.63
N THR A 103 -20.22 5.70 -5.33
CA THR A 103 -19.88 4.57 -4.47
C THR A 103 -20.53 4.71 -3.10
N LEU A 104 -20.48 5.91 -2.51
CA LEU A 104 -21.14 6.19 -1.24
C LEU A 104 -22.65 6.14 -1.32
N HIS A 105 -23.25 6.60 -2.42
CA HIS A 105 -24.70 6.50 -2.61
C HIS A 105 -25.16 5.05 -2.72
N PHE A 106 -24.46 4.20 -3.48
CA PHE A 106 -24.79 2.78 -3.58
C PHE A 106 -24.59 2.06 -2.25
N LEU A 107 -23.51 2.37 -1.52
CA LEU A 107 -23.32 1.84 -0.16
C LEU A 107 -24.48 2.24 0.76
N ALA A 108 -24.88 3.51 0.74
CA ALA A 108 -26.00 3.99 1.54
C ALA A 108 -27.32 3.28 1.17
N GLN A 109 -27.56 2.95 -0.10
CA GLN A 109 -28.74 2.18 -0.51
C GLN A 109 -28.78 0.79 0.15
N TRP A 110 -27.65 0.07 0.18
CA TRP A 110 -27.55 -1.21 0.88
C TRP A 110 -27.82 -1.07 2.38
N VAL A 111 -27.16 -0.12 3.04
CA VAL A 111 -27.38 0.13 4.48
C VAL A 111 -28.84 0.49 4.77
N ARG A 112 -29.48 1.27 3.90
CA ARG A 112 -30.90 1.62 4.05
C ARG A 112 -31.83 0.42 3.89
N ALA A 113 -31.60 -0.43 2.90
CA ALA A 113 -32.39 -1.65 2.75
C ALA A 113 -32.29 -2.57 3.97
N SER A 114 -31.10 -2.65 4.60
CA SER A 114 -30.89 -3.45 5.81
C SER A 114 -31.57 -2.82 7.05
N LEU A 115 -31.54 -1.49 7.18
CA LEU A 115 -32.05 -0.78 8.37
C LEU A 115 -33.57 -0.51 8.33
N TRP A 116 -34.19 -0.44 7.15
CA TRP A 116 -35.62 -0.15 6.97
C TRP A 116 -36.33 -1.29 6.24
N PRO A 117 -37.24 -2.04 6.91
CA PRO A 117 -37.91 -3.19 6.30
C PRO A 117 -38.70 -2.91 5.02
N ASP A 118 -39.18 -1.68 4.86
CA ASP A 118 -39.98 -1.26 3.70
C ASP A 118 -39.12 -0.77 2.51
N VAL A 119 -37.80 -0.68 2.69
CA VAL A 119 -36.87 -0.26 1.63
C VAL A 119 -36.34 -1.53 0.96
N PRO A 120 -36.60 -1.73 -0.35
CA PRO A 120 -36.08 -2.89 -1.06
C PRO A 120 -34.55 -2.81 -1.20
N ALA A 121 -33.90 -3.97 -1.21
CA ALA A 121 -32.49 -4.06 -1.58
C ALA A 121 -32.27 -3.50 -2.99
N PRO A 122 -31.15 -2.78 -3.22
CA PRO A 122 -30.83 -2.29 -4.55
C PRO A 122 -30.58 -3.46 -5.51
N ALA A 123 -30.85 -3.23 -6.79
CA ALA A 123 -30.66 -4.22 -7.85
C ALA A 123 -29.84 -3.60 -8.97
N PHE A 124 -28.74 -4.26 -9.32
CA PHE A 124 -27.78 -3.79 -10.31
C PHE A 124 -27.68 -4.79 -11.47
N VAL A 125 -27.31 -4.30 -12.64
CA VAL A 125 -27.06 -5.14 -13.81
C VAL A 125 -25.62 -5.67 -13.72
N PRO A 126 -25.37 -6.98 -13.97
CA PRO A 126 -24.01 -7.50 -14.04
C PRO A 126 -23.16 -6.70 -15.03
N MET A 127 -22.01 -6.22 -14.57
CA MET A 127 -21.10 -5.40 -15.37
C MET A 127 -20.37 -6.20 -16.45
N VAL A 128 -20.18 -7.49 -16.19
CA VAL A 128 -19.65 -8.47 -17.15
C VAL A 128 -20.59 -9.67 -17.24
N PRO A 129 -20.66 -10.35 -18.39
CA PRO A 129 -21.46 -11.56 -18.51
C PRO A 129 -20.98 -12.65 -17.52
N PRO A 130 -21.87 -13.31 -16.77
CA PRO A 130 -21.49 -14.31 -15.76
C PRO A 130 -20.54 -15.41 -16.24
N HIS A 131 -20.71 -15.86 -17.48
CA HIS A 131 -19.87 -16.91 -18.07
C HIS A 131 -18.44 -16.43 -18.39
N GLU A 132 -18.22 -15.11 -18.41
CA GLU A 132 -16.89 -14.53 -18.62
C GLU A 132 -16.09 -14.41 -17.32
N ALA A 133 -16.75 -14.40 -16.15
CA ALA A 133 -16.12 -14.35 -14.83
C ALA A 133 -16.05 -15.77 -14.23
N ASP A 134 -15.18 -16.62 -14.78
CA ASP A 134 -15.01 -18.01 -14.34
C ASP A 134 -13.80 -18.21 -13.41
N GLY A 135 -13.78 -19.33 -12.69
CA GLY A 135 -12.71 -19.66 -11.74
C GLY A 135 -11.30 -19.59 -12.33
N PRO A 136 -11.03 -20.15 -13.54
CA PRO A 136 -9.72 -20.03 -14.19
C PRO A 136 -9.29 -18.59 -14.40
N LEU A 137 -10.18 -17.70 -14.85
CA LEU A 137 -9.87 -16.29 -15.00
C LEU A 137 -9.54 -15.65 -13.65
N ILE A 138 -10.37 -15.88 -12.63
CA ILE A 138 -10.21 -15.29 -11.29
C ILE A 138 -8.86 -15.67 -10.68
N GLU A 139 -8.43 -16.93 -10.84
CA GLU A 139 -7.10 -17.38 -10.44
C GLU A 139 -5.99 -16.56 -11.12
N GLN A 140 -6.12 -16.26 -12.42
CA GLN A 140 -5.17 -15.42 -13.14
C GLN A 140 -5.22 -13.96 -12.70
N LEU A 141 -6.39 -13.41 -12.37
CA LEU A 141 -6.49 -12.02 -11.85
C LEU A 141 -5.80 -11.88 -10.50
N VAL A 142 -5.98 -12.86 -9.60
CA VAL A 142 -5.27 -12.90 -8.31
C VAL A 142 -3.75 -13.01 -8.52
N LYS A 143 -3.31 -13.88 -9.43
CA LYS A 143 -1.89 -13.97 -9.82
C LYS A 143 -1.37 -12.65 -10.39
N ARG A 144 -2.14 -12.00 -11.26
CA ARG A 144 -1.80 -10.74 -11.93
C ARG A 144 -1.65 -9.58 -10.95
N VAL A 145 -2.64 -9.35 -10.08
CA VAL A 145 -2.51 -8.30 -9.04
C VAL A 145 -1.35 -8.61 -8.11
N GLY A 146 -1.08 -9.89 -7.92
CA GLY A 146 0.09 -10.36 -7.20
C GLY A 146 1.41 -10.30 -7.98
N GLY A 147 1.45 -9.90 -9.25
CA GLY A 147 2.68 -9.92 -10.04
C GLY A 147 3.32 -11.31 -10.17
N TRP A 148 2.52 -12.37 -10.11
CA TRP A 148 2.95 -13.76 -10.36
C TRP A 148 2.97 -14.02 -11.85
N SER A 149 3.59 -15.13 -12.29
CA SER A 149 3.35 -15.61 -13.66
C SER A 149 1.86 -15.95 -13.79
N TYR A 150 1.20 -15.35 -14.77
CA TYR A 150 -0.19 -15.60 -15.10
C TYR A 150 -0.33 -15.95 -16.59
N ASP A 151 -1.44 -16.59 -16.95
CA ASP A 151 -1.76 -16.88 -18.34
C ASP A 151 -2.21 -15.59 -19.06
N ARG A 152 -1.25 -14.92 -19.70
CA ARG A 152 -1.50 -13.67 -20.46
C ARG A 152 -2.44 -13.91 -21.64
N GLU A 153 -2.38 -15.06 -22.30
CA GLU A 153 -3.28 -15.37 -23.42
C GLU A 153 -4.73 -15.46 -22.95
N LEU A 154 -4.98 -16.04 -21.78
CA LEU A 154 -6.30 -16.05 -21.17
C LEU A 154 -6.77 -14.62 -20.85
N ILE A 155 -5.93 -13.79 -20.23
CA ILE A 155 -6.25 -12.39 -19.92
C ILE A 155 -6.59 -11.59 -21.19
N ILE A 156 -5.78 -11.74 -22.25
CA ILE A 156 -6.02 -11.17 -23.59
C ILE A 156 -7.36 -11.62 -24.14
N SER A 157 -7.61 -12.93 -24.11
CA SER A 157 -8.83 -13.51 -24.69
C SER A 157 -10.11 -13.01 -24.03
N ARG A 158 -10.00 -12.50 -22.79
CA ARG A 158 -11.08 -11.90 -22.01
C ARG A 158 -11.16 -10.38 -22.15
N GLY A 159 -10.35 -9.77 -23.01
CA GLY A 159 -10.31 -8.32 -23.22
C GLY A 159 -9.72 -7.55 -22.03
N LEU A 160 -8.99 -8.23 -21.15
CA LEU A 160 -8.43 -7.67 -19.93
C LEU A 160 -6.95 -7.29 -20.05
N ASP A 161 -6.33 -7.52 -21.19
CA ASP A 161 -4.97 -7.08 -21.47
C ASP A 161 -4.98 -5.62 -21.95
N PRO A 162 -4.31 -4.69 -21.25
CA PRO A 162 -4.23 -3.30 -21.68
C PRO A 162 -3.55 -3.11 -23.03
N ASP A 163 -2.83 -4.11 -23.56
CA ASP A 163 -2.15 -4.02 -24.86
C ASP A 163 -2.94 -4.60 -26.07
N VAL A 164 -4.18 -5.09 -25.89
CA VAL A 164 -4.95 -5.66 -27.02
C VAL A 164 -5.44 -4.60 -28.01
N GLU A 165 -5.51 -3.34 -27.59
CA GLU A 165 -5.53 -2.16 -28.46
C GLU A 165 -4.79 -1.03 -27.71
N ASP A 166 -3.65 -0.60 -28.24
CA ASP A 166 -2.80 0.52 -27.78
C ASP A 166 -3.59 1.63 -27.03
N PRO A 167 -3.48 1.73 -25.69
CA PRO A 167 -4.26 2.65 -24.87
C PRO A 167 -3.80 4.12 -24.98
N ASP A 168 -2.74 4.42 -25.73
CA ASP A 168 -2.27 5.79 -25.97
C ASP A 168 -2.99 6.47 -27.17
N HIS A 169 -3.97 5.81 -27.78
CA HIS A 169 -4.81 6.39 -28.84
C HIS A 169 -6.31 6.35 -28.48
N PRO A 170 -6.90 7.44 -27.96
CA PRO A 170 -8.32 7.44 -27.61
C PRO A 170 -9.20 7.51 -28.86
N ARG A 171 -10.15 6.57 -28.97
CA ARG A 171 -11.45 6.83 -29.59
C ARG A 171 -12.50 6.88 -28.48
N ALA A 172 -13.05 8.07 -28.27
CA ALA A 172 -14.05 8.36 -27.25
C ALA A 172 -15.31 7.48 -27.39
N ARG A 173 -15.79 6.94 -26.27
CA ARG A 173 -17.22 6.72 -26.06
C ARG A 173 -17.75 7.80 -25.09
N PRO A 174 -18.90 8.43 -25.36
CA PRO A 174 -19.28 9.70 -24.72
C PRO A 174 -20.05 9.56 -23.39
N ASP A 175 -20.16 8.35 -22.81
CA ASP A 175 -21.22 8.03 -21.84
C ASP A 175 -20.79 7.56 -20.44
N MET A 176 -19.50 7.52 -20.10
CA MET A 176 -19.04 7.11 -18.76
C MET A 176 -18.13 8.16 -18.14
N GLY A 177 -18.59 8.80 -17.05
CA GLY A 177 -17.87 9.84 -16.34
C GLY A 177 -16.53 9.35 -15.79
N GLY A 178 -15.45 10.00 -16.21
CA GLY A 178 -14.09 9.67 -15.78
C GLY A 178 -13.78 10.12 -14.35
N THR A 179 -13.07 9.27 -13.62
CA THR A 179 -12.56 9.52 -12.27
C THR A 179 -11.44 10.57 -12.31
N ILE A 180 -11.67 11.72 -11.68
CA ILE A 180 -10.67 12.79 -11.49
C ILE A 180 -9.67 12.33 -10.42
N GLY A 181 -8.37 12.42 -10.72
CA GLY A 181 -7.27 12.11 -9.82
C GLY A 181 -7.50 12.64 -8.40
N ILE A 182 -7.53 11.73 -7.44
CA ILE A 182 -8.12 11.96 -6.13
C ILE A 182 -7.05 12.40 -5.13
N TYR A 183 -6.51 13.61 -5.29
CA TYR A 183 -5.89 14.39 -4.22
C TYR A 183 -5.63 15.85 -4.68
N GLN A 184 -6.64 16.72 -4.59
CA GLN A 184 -6.36 18.15 -4.45
C GLN A 184 -6.57 18.53 -2.99
N GLY A 185 -5.49 18.44 -2.22
CA GLY A 185 -5.43 19.05 -0.90
C GLY A 185 -5.52 20.57 -1.04
N THR A 186 -6.50 21.16 -0.37
CA THR A 186 -6.66 22.60 -0.18
C THR A 186 -5.46 23.19 0.54
N GLY A 187 -4.54 23.81 -0.21
CA GLY A 187 -3.56 24.75 0.32
C GLY A 187 -4.14 26.18 0.36
N PRO A 188 -4.02 26.93 1.47
CA PRO A 188 -4.49 28.30 1.53
C PRO A 188 -3.46 29.24 0.89
N GLY A 189 -3.82 29.81 -0.26
CA GLY A 189 -3.26 31.08 -0.75
C GLY A 189 -2.32 30.99 -1.95
N GLN A 190 -2.88 31.32 -3.12
CA GLN A 190 -2.27 31.99 -4.29
C GLN A 190 -3.31 31.80 -5.40
N GLY A 191 -3.90 32.78 -6.05
CA GLY A 191 -3.53 34.15 -6.34
C GLY A 191 -4.30 34.45 -7.63
N VAL A 192 -5.25 35.38 -7.56
CA VAL A 192 -6.15 35.77 -8.66
C VAL A 192 -5.32 36.14 -9.90
N TYR A 193 -5.45 35.37 -10.98
CA TYR A 193 -5.06 35.81 -12.32
C TYR A 193 -6.30 36.10 -13.15
N HIS A 194 -6.57 37.40 -13.33
CA HIS A 194 -7.42 37.92 -14.38
C HIS A 194 -6.65 37.88 -15.70
N GLY A 195 -7.22 37.23 -16.72
CA GLY A 195 -6.74 37.29 -18.10
C GLY A 195 -7.87 36.95 -19.06
N GLY A 196 -8.61 37.98 -19.47
CA GLY A 196 -9.65 37.85 -20.48
C GLY A 196 -9.07 37.66 -21.88
N GLY A 197 -9.66 36.71 -22.62
CA GLY A 197 -9.43 36.53 -24.05
C GLY A 197 -10.62 35.80 -24.65
N GLN A 198 -11.50 36.53 -25.33
CA GLN A 198 -12.53 35.96 -26.19
C GLN A 198 -11.83 35.29 -27.39
N GLY A 199 -11.94 33.97 -27.48
CA GLY A 199 -11.45 33.17 -28.61
C GLY A 199 -12.44 32.04 -28.88
N THR A 200 -13.10 32.10 -30.02
CA THR A 200 -14.11 31.17 -30.50
C THR A 200 -13.53 29.82 -30.90
N GLY A 201 -14.06 28.74 -30.31
CA GLY A 201 -14.22 27.42 -30.94
C GLY A 201 -12.98 26.70 -31.47
N SER A 202 -12.46 25.77 -30.68
CA SER A 202 -11.98 24.46 -31.15
C SER A 202 -11.84 23.55 -29.93
N GLY A 203 -12.50 22.39 -29.98
CA GLY A 203 -12.42 21.40 -28.91
C GLY A 203 -11.01 20.83 -28.79
N ASP A 204 -10.45 20.91 -27.60
CA ASP A 204 -9.18 20.24 -27.25
C ASP A 204 -9.02 19.99 -25.73
N ASP A 205 -10.11 20.07 -24.94
CA ASP A 205 -10.06 19.92 -23.47
C ASP A 205 -10.54 18.55 -22.95
N ASP A 206 -10.73 17.56 -23.84
CA ASP A 206 -11.39 16.28 -23.51
C ASP A 206 -10.47 15.05 -23.51
N ASN A 207 -9.16 15.26 -23.32
CA ASN A 207 -8.18 14.16 -23.26
C ASN A 207 -7.82 13.79 -21.82
N ARG A 208 -8.82 13.42 -21.01
CA ARG A 208 -8.61 12.90 -19.65
C ARG A 208 -8.32 11.39 -19.71
N SER A 209 -7.04 11.07 -19.92
CA SER A 209 -6.53 9.70 -19.96
C SER A 209 -6.74 8.96 -18.63
N THR A 210 -7.37 7.79 -18.67
CA THR A 210 -7.57 6.88 -17.54
C THR A 210 -6.23 6.38 -16.99
N THR A 211 -5.88 6.71 -15.75
CA THR A 211 -4.83 6.00 -15.01
C THR A 211 -5.38 4.65 -14.56
N ARG A 212 -5.27 3.62 -15.41
CA ARG A 212 -5.93 2.32 -15.20
C ARG A 212 -5.31 1.56 -14.02
N TYR A 213 -5.95 1.64 -12.84
CA TYR A 213 -5.65 0.76 -11.71
C TYR A 213 -6.10 -0.67 -12.06
N LEU A 214 -5.38 -1.70 -11.63
CA LEU A 214 -5.79 -3.09 -11.88
C LEU A 214 -7.19 -3.39 -11.33
N ALA A 215 -7.57 -2.78 -10.21
CA ALA A 215 -8.91 -2.91 -9.63
C ALA A 215 -10.04 -2.44 -10.57
N GLU A 216 -9.78 -1.51 -11.49
CA GLU A 216 -10.73 -1.06 -12.52
C GLU A 216 -11.04 -2.16 -13.54
N LEU A 217 -10.02 -2.95 -13.88
CA LEU A 217 -10.13 -4.07 -14.82
C LEU A 217 -10.62 -5.35 -14.14
N ASP A 218 -10.09 -5.66 -12.96
CA ASP A 218 -10.35 -6.89 -12.23
C ASP A 218 -11.69 -6.87 -11.48
N GLY A 219 -12.06 -5.71 -10.93
CA GLY A 219 -13.18 -5.54 -10.01
C GLY A 219 -14.51 -6.10 -10.52
N PRO A 220 -14.93 -5.78 -11.76
CA PRO A 220 -16.16 -6.32 -12.32
C PRO A 220 -16.22 -7.85 -12.34
N TYR A 221 -15.12 -8.52 -12.69
CA TYR A 221 -15.04 -9.97 -12.76
C TYR A 221 -15.05 -10.60 -11.37
N LEU A 222 -14.32 -10.04 -10.41
CA LEU A 222 -14.32 -10.50 -9.01
C LEU A 222 -15.73 -10.46 -8.41
N VAL A 223 -16.46 -9.37 -8.62
CA VAL A 223 -17.81 -9.17 -8.09
C VAL A 223 -18.83 -10.11 -8.76
N VAL A 224 -18.79 -10.22 -10.09
CA VAL A 224 -19.70 -11.13 -10.81
C VAL A 224 -19.42 -12.58 -10.45
N TYR A 225 -18.16 -12.99 -10.31
CA TYR A 225 -17.82 -14.33 -9.84
C TYR A 225 -18.36 -14.58 -8.43
N GLY A 226 -18.16 -13.66 -7.49
CA GLY A 226 -18.72 -13.74 -6.14
C GLY A 226 -20.24 -13.85 -6.12
N SER A 227 -20.93 -13.21 -7.07
CA SER A 227 -22.39 -13.33 -7.20
C SER A 227 -22.89 -14.73 -7.53
N HIS A 228 -22.10 -15.55 -8.22
CA HIS A 228 -22.46 -16.93 -8.54
C HIS A 228 -21.78 -17.96 -7.64
N HIS A 229 -20.66 -17.58 -7.00
CA HIS A 229 -19.82 -18.42 -6.15
C HIS A 229 -19.46 -17.64 -4.87
N PRO A 230 -20.39 -17.46 -3.92
CA PRO A 230 -20.21 -16.51 -2.82
C PRO A 230 -19.05 -16.87 -1.88
N VAL A 231 -18.78 -18.17 -1.66
CA VAL A 231 -17.69 -18.62 -0.80
C VAL A 231 -16.35 -18.46 -1.53
N GLU A 232 -16.22 -19.04 -2.72
CA GLU A 232 -14.99 -19.00 -3.51
C GLU A 232 -14.65 -17.56 -3.96
N GLY A 233 -15.66 -16.76 -4.25
CA GLY A 233 -15.49 -15.34 -4.59
C GLY A 233 -15.03 -14.51 -3.40
N MET A 234 -15.47 -14.83 -2.17
CA MET A 234 -14.95 -14.19 -0.96
C MET A 234 -13.48 -14.58 -0.71
N GLU A 235 -13.12 -15.86 -0.91
CA GLU A 235 -11.73 -16.31 -0.82
C GLU A 235 -10.84 -15.63 -1.87
N ALA A 236 -11.33 -15.46 -3.11
CA ALA A 236 -10.63 -14.73 -4.15
C ALA A 236 -10.47 -13.24 -3.79
N LEU A 237 -11.51 -12.61 -3.26
CA LEU A 237 -11.45 -11.23 -2.77
C LEU A 237 -10.41 -11.08 -1.66
N ASP A 238 -10.33 -12.02 -0.71
CA ASP A 238 -9.32 -12.01 0.34
C ASP A 238 -7.89 -12.08 -0.20
N GLN A 239 -7.66 -12.98 -1.15
CA GLN A 239 -6.36 -13.10 -1.81
C GLN A 239 -6.01 -11.80 -2.55
N TYR A 240 -6.99 -11.21 -3.26
CA TYR A 240 -6.84 -9.93 -3.95
C TYR A 240 -6.51 -8.79 -2.97
N LEU A 241 -7.25 -8.67 -1.87
CA LEU A 241 -7.06 -7.67 -0.82
C LEU A 241 -5.74 -7.83 -0.07
N SER A 242 -5.23 -9.06 0.06
CA SER A 242 -3.96 -9.34 0.74
C SER A 242 -2.77 -8.62 0.08
N VAL A 243 -2.85 -8.34 -1.22
CA VAL A 243 -1.82 -7.56 -1.93
C VAL A 243 -1.86 -6.10 -1.49
N TYR A 244 -3.05 -5.52 -1.35
CA TYR A 244 -3.24 -4.10 -1.01
C TYR A 244 -3.09 -3.81 0.49
N SER A 245 -3.51 -4.71 1.38
CA SER A 245 -3.28 -4.57 2.83
C SER A 245 -1.78 -4.57 3.17
N ASN A 246 -1.00 -5.27 2.35
CA ASN A 246 0.43 -5.24 2.40
C ASN A 246 1.05 -4.11 1.56
N TYR A 247 0.32 -3.19 0.92
CA TYR A 247 1.00 -2.12 0.15
C TYR A 247 1.47 -0.98 1.05
N SER A 248 2.72 -0.53 0.90
CA SER A 248 3.28 0.57 1.71
C SER A 248 2.94 1.96 1.20
N TYR A 249 2.33 2.07 0.02
CA TYR A 249 1.95 3.34 -0.60
C TYR A 249 0.45 3.59 -0.39
N PRO A 250 0.05 4.46 0.56
CA PRO A 250 -1.35 4.64 0.93
C PRO A 250 -2.22 5.11 -0.22
N GLU A 251 -1.72 5.99 -1.08
CA GLU A 251 -2.46 6.58 -2.19
C GLU A 251 -2.93 5.52 -3.18
N TYR A 252 -2.05 4.60 -3.58
CA TYR A 252 -2.39 3.48 -4.46
C TYR A 252 -3.36 2.51 -3.78
N ARG A 253 -3.12 2.20 -2.50
CA ARG A 253 -4.01 1.33 -1.71
C ARG A 253 -5.42 1.94 -1.64
N TYR A 254 -5.54 3.19 -1.22
CA TYR A 254 -6.82 3.87 -1.10
C TYR A 254 -7.50 4.03 -2.47
N SER A 255 -6.78 4.32 -3.54
CA SER A 255 -7.40 4.50 -4.85
C SER A 255 -7.91 3.17 -5.43
N SER A 256 -7.07 2.13 -5.39
CA SER A 256 -7.44 0.79 -5.87
C SER A 256 -8.59 0.19 -5.08
N LEU A 257 -8.55 0.28 -3.75
CA LEU A 257 -9.60 -0.25 -2.89
C LEU A 257 -10.90 0.56 -2.98
N TRP A 258 -10.83 1.87 -3.28
CA TRP A 258 -12.02 2.67 -3.54
C TRP A 258 -12.72 2.25 -4.83
N LEU A 259 -11.96 1.99 -5.90
CA LEU A 259 -12.49 1.47 -7.15
C LEU A 259 -13.13 0.09 -6.95
N LEU A 260 -12.43 -0.81 -6.26
CA LEU A 260 -12.97 -2.12 -5.92
C LEU A 260 -14.26 -2.03 -5.09
N MET A 261 -14.31 -1.10 -4.11
CA MET A 261 -15.53 -0.81 -3.35
C MET A 261 -16.68 -0.40 -4.26
N GLY A 262 -16.42 0.48 -5.24
CA GLY A 262 -17.42 0.93 -6.22
C GLY A 262 -18.06 -0.21 -7.00
N TYR A 263 -17.31 -1.26 -7.32
CA TYR A 263 -17.85 -2.47 -7.94
C TYR A 263 -18.60 -3.36 -6.95
N VAL A 264 -18.06 -3.55 -5.74
CA VAL A 264 -18.70 -4.38 -4.70
C VAL A 264 -20.07 -3.86 -4.30
N VAL A 265 -20.25 -2.54 -4.18
CA VAL A 265 -21.55 -1.95 -3.82
C VAL A 265 -22.57 -2.00 -4.97
N GLN A 266 -22.14 -2.33 -6.18
CA GLN A 266 -23.00 -2.58 -7.36
C GLN A 266 -23.25 -4.08 -7.58
N TYR A 267 -23.21 -4.88 -6.50
CA TYR A 267 -23.42 -6.33 -6.56
C TYR A 267 -24.75 -6.69 -7.26
N PRO A 268 -24.74 -7.60 -8.24
CA PRO A 268 -25.87 -7.77 -9.16
C PRO A 268 -27.08 -8.50 -8.58
N LEU A 269 -26.97 -9.09 -7.39
CA LEU A 269 -28.05 -9.86 -6.76
C LEU A 269 -28.66 -9.13 -5.56
N ASN A 270 -29.98 -9.13 -5.47
CA ASN A 270 -30.74 -8.42 -4.43
C ASN A 270 -30.73 -9.14 -3.07
N ASP A 271 -30.34 -10.41 -3.01
CA ASP A 271 -30.07 -11.16 -1.78
C ASP A 271 -28.60 -11.08 -1.33
N GLY A 272 -27.82 -10.20 -1.97
CA GLY A 272 -26.40 -10.00 -1.70
C GLY A 272 -26.05 -9.31 -0.38
N ASP A 273 -27.03 -8.86 0.43
CA ASP A 273 -26.80 -8.06 1.65
C ASP A 273 -25.68 -8.63 2.56
N PRO A 274 -25.66 -9.94 2.91
CA PRO A 274 -24.59 -10.50 3.73
C PRO A 274 -23.22 -10.48 3.05
N TRP A 275 -23.17 -10.79 1.75
CA TRP A 275 -21.91 -10.84 1.00
C TRP A 275 -21.33 -9.44 0.81
N VAL A 276 -22.16 -8.46 0.43
CA VAL A 276 -21.74 -7.06 0.24
C VAL A 276 -21.29 -6.46 1.57
N GLN A 277 -22.03 -6.69 2.66
CA GLN A 277 -21.62 -6.21 3.98
C GLN A 277 -20.22 -6.74 4.36
N GLU A 278 -20.01 -8.05 4.18
CA GLU A 278 -18.74 -8.69 4.51
C GLU A 278 -17.60 -8.22 3.60
N ALA A 279 -17.84 -8.07 2.29
CA ALA A 279 -16.86 -7.56 1.33
C ALA A 279 -16.48 -6.10 1.64
N VAL A 280 -17.46 -5.24 1.96
CA VAL A 280 -17.24 -3.84 2.36
C VAL A 280 -16.40 -3.77 3.64
N GLU A 281 -16.70 -4.63 4.63
CA GLU A 281 -15.90 -4.74 5.86
C GLU A 281 -14.45 -5.16 5.57
N ARG A 282 -14.24 -6.15 4.71
CA ARG A 282 -12.89 -6.61 4.32
C ARG A 282 -12.11 -5.53 3.59
N ILE A 283 -12.75 -4.80 2.66
CA ILE A 283 -12.13 -3.69 1.94
C ILE A 283 -11.75 -2.56 2.90
N LEU A 284 -12.67 -2.13 3.79
CA LEU A 284 -12.39 -1.07 4.77
C LEU A 284 -11.27 -1.49 5.73
N THR A 285 -11.26 -2.75 6.16
CA THR A 285 -10.19 -3.29 7.01
C THR A 285 -8.85 -3.28 6.28
N ALA A 286 -8.80 -3.70 5.02
CA ALA A 286 -7.59 -3.66 4.20
C ALA A 286 -7.10 -2.21 3.95
N ALA A 287 -8.02 -1.26 3.73
CA ALA A 287 -7.69 0.14 3.50
C ALA A 287 -7.14 0.83 4.76
N LEU A 288 -7.73 0.52 5.92
CA LEU A 288 -7.44 1.16 7.21
C LEU A 288 -6.44 0.40 8.09
N GLY A 289 -6.06 -0.83 7.73
CA GLY A 289 -5.16 -1.67 8.52
C GLY A 289 -3.73 -1.15 8.66
N GLY A 290 -3.40 -0.03 8.00
CA GLY A 290 -2.06 0.51 7.93
C GLY A 290 -1.15 -0.34 7.01
N PRO A 291 0.00 0.19 6.57
CA PRO A 291 0.95 -0.61 5.80
C PRO A 291 1.53 -1.71 6.68
N SER A 292 1.15 -2.97 6.43
CA SER A 292 1.78 -4.18 7.03
C SER A 292 3.30 -4.28 6.77
N VAL A 293 3.81 -3.41 5.88
CA VAL A 293 5.20 -3.30 5.43
C VAL A 293 6.05 -2.39 6.29
N GLU A 294 5.48 -1.66 7.24
CA GLU A 294 6.32 -1.04 8.25
C GLU A 294 7.08 -2.17 8.96
N PHE A 295 8.40 -2.14 8.83
CA PHE A 295 9.25 -3.18 9.40
C PHE A 295 9.36 -2.95 10.92
N GLU A 296 8.32 -3.34 11.64
CA GLU A 296 8.21 -3.14 13.09
C GLU A 296 9.28 -3.92 13.87
N ALA A 297 9.80 -5.01 13.30
CA ALA A 297 10.79 -5.86 13.96
C ALA A 297 12.15 -5.18 14.17
N GLY A 298 12.44 -4.07 13.47
CA GLY A 298 13.69 -3.34 13.61
C GLY A 298 13.92 -2.83 15.04
N LEU A 299 12.88 -2.26 15.66
CA LEU A 299 12.99 -1.68 17.00
C LEU A 299 13.22 -2.73 18.11
N PRO A 300 12.46 -3.85 18.18
CA PRO A 300 12.74 -4.94 19.10
C PRO A 300 14.13 -5.56 18.92
N ILE A 301 14.60 -5.71 17.68
CA ILE A 301 15.95 -6.22 17.38
C ILE A 301 17.01 -5.24 17.90
N ALA A 302 16.85 -3.94 17.62
CA ALA A 302 17.75 -2.90 18.11
C ALA A 302 17.82 -2.87 19.65
N LEU A 303 16.68 -2.92 20.34
CA LEU A 303 16.61 -2.98 21.81
C LEU A 303 17.33 -4.22 22.36
N THR A 304 17.09 -5.39 21.77
CA THR A 304 17.75 -6.64 22.18
C THR A 304 19.26 -6.55 21.94
N SER A 305 19.69 -5.92 20.85
CA SER A 305 21.11 -5.74 20.53
C SER A 305 21.83 -4.81 21.50
N LEU A 306 21.17 -3.74 21.96
CA LEU A 306 21.71 -2.83 22.97
C LEU A 306 21.87 -3.53 24.33
N ARG A 307 20.91 -4.38 24.72
CA ARG A 307 21.03 -5.24 25.91
C ARG A 307 22.20 -6.21 25.80
N ALA A 308 22.32 -6.88 24.66
CA ALA A 308 23.43 -7.81 24.39
C ALA A 308 24.80 -7.11 24.47
N ARG A 309 24.92 -5.90 23.90
CA ARG A 309 26.13 -5.07 24.02
C ARG A 309 26.42 -4.65 25.47
N GLY A 310 25.38 -4.46 26.27
CA GLY A 310 25.48 -4.19 27.72
C GLY A 310 25.88 -5.41 28.57
N GLY A 311 26.17 -6.57 27.96
CA GLY A 311 26.62 -7.78 28.66
C GLY A 311 25.51 -8.79 28.98
N ASP A 312 24.27 -8.57 28.51
CA ASP A 312 23.18 -9.54 28.66
C ASP A 312 23.39 -10.76 27.74
N ALA A 313 23.91 -11.84 28.30
CA ALA A 313 24.19 -13.08 27.57
C ALA A 313 22.92 -13.74 26.98
N VAL A 314 21.77 -13.59 27.62
CA VAL A 314 20.50 -14.14 27.14
C VAL A 314 20.04 -13.36 25.90
N ALA A 315 20.10 -12.03 25.94
CA ALA A 315 19.80 -11.19 24.78
C ALA A 315 20.75 -11.48 23.61
N ARG A 316 22.04 -11.70 23.89
CA ARG A 316 23.03 -12.08 22.87
C ARG A 316 22.68 -13.42 22.21
N GLN A 317 22.34 -14.43 23.00
CA GLN A 317 21.98 -15.74 22.47
C GLN A 317 20.68 -15.69 21.66
N ALA A 318 19.68 -14.93 22.12
CA ALA A 318 18.41 -14.77 21.43
C ALA A 318 18.58 -14.19 20.01
N LEU A 319 19.49 -13.22 19.81
CA LEU A 319 19.80 -12.68 18.47
C LEU A 319 20.46 -13.72 17.57
N ILE A 320 21.40 -14.50 18.09
CA ILE A 320 22.09 -15.55 17.34
C ILE A 320 21.09 -16.64 16.93
N ASP A 321 20.23 -17.06 17.85
CA ASP A 321 19.21 -18.07 17.58
C ASP A 321 18.18 -17.56 16.56
N GLN A 322 17.75 -16.30 16.68
CA GLN A 322 16.85 -15.68 15.70
C GLN A 322 17.49 -15.61 14.31
N ALA A 323 18.75 -15.19 14.20
CA ALA A 323 19.46 -15.14 12.91
C ALA A 323 19.55 -16.53 12.26
N ARG A 324 19.91 -17.57 13.03
CA ARG A 324 19.98 -18.95 12.53
C ARG A 324 18.61 -19.48 12.12
N GLN A 325 17.57 -19.17 12.89
CA GLN A 325 16.20 -19.55 12.54
C GLN A 325 15.79 -18.91 11.21
N LEU A 326 16.07 -17.62 11.02
CA LEU A 326 15.78 -16.90 9.77
C LEU A 326 16.53 -17.51 8.59
N GLN A 327 17.81 -17.90 8.75
CA GLN A 327 18.57 -18.58 7.68
C GLN A 327 17.97 -19.95 7.32
N ASN A 328 17.55 -20.73 8.32
CA ASN A 328 16.90 -22.01 8.09
C ASN A 328 15.56 -21.84 7.36
N GLN A 329 14.76 -20.85 7.76
CA GLN A 329 13.49 -20.51 7.11
C GLN A 329 13.72 -20.02 5.68
N ALA A 330 14.69 -19.11 5.47
CA ALA A 330 15.09 -18.64 4.14
C ALA A 330 15.52 -19.79 3.23
N SER A 331 16.28 -20.75 3.76
CA SER A 331 16.72 -21.93 3.01
C SER A 331 15.56 -22.85 2.63
N ALA A 332 14.56 -22.99 3.51
CA ALA A 332 13.35 -23.76 3.22
C ALA A 332 12.44 -23.08 2.19
N LEU A 333 12.54 -21.76 2.03
CA LEU A 333 11.80 -20.99 1.01
C LEU A 333 12.48 -20.98 -0.37
N LYS A 334 13.76 -21.37 -0.47
CA LYS A 334 14.50 -21.40 -1.75
C LYS A 334 13.87 -22.39 -2.76
N PRO A 335 13.43 -23.60 -2.38
CA PRO A 335 12.58 -24.48 -3.21
C PRO A 335 11.10 -24.11 -3.01
N GLY A 336 10.34 -23.87 -4.09
CA GLY A 336 8.92 -23.49 -4.00
C GLY A 336 8.60 -22.01 -4.23
N ARG A 337 9.50 -21.27 -4.91
CA ARG A 337 9.40 -19.84 -5.26
C ARG A 337 8.06 -19.40 -5.90
N GLU A 338 7.27 -20.35 -6.39
CA GLU A 338 6.01 -20.13 -7.11
C GLU A 338 4.75 -20.49 -6.29
N GLN A 339 4.88 -21.04 -5.08
CA GLN A 339 3.78 -21.77 -4.41
C GLN A 339 3.17 -21.10 -3.16
N GLU A 340 3.81 -20.10 -2.53
CA GLU A 340 3.29 -19.51 -1.29
C GLU A 340 2.93 -18.01 -1.43
N GLY A 341 1.63 -17.74 -1.34
CA GLY A 341 0.85 -16.51 -1.61
C GLY A 341 1.15 -15.19 -0.87
N SER A 342 2.38 -14.84 -0.48
CA SER A 342 2.57 -13.57 0.28
C SER A 342 3.98 -12.99 0.23
N ASP A 343 4.15 -11.71 0.61
CA ASP A 343 5.45 -11.01 0.66
C ASP A 343 6.32 -11.46 1.85
N THR A 344 6.10 -12.69 2.28
CA THR A 344 6.83 -13.34 3.34
C THR A 344 8.35 -13.28 3.08
N TRP A 345 8.78 -13.29 1.82
CA TRP A 345 10.19 -13.14 1.44
C TRP A 345 10.79 -11.78 1.78
N ALA A 346 10.17 -10.65 1.43
CA ALA A 346 10.76 -9.36 1.77
C ALA A 346 10.73 -9.10 3.28
N ARG A 347 9.68 -9.58 3.97
CA ARG A 347 9.64 -9.59 5.44
C ARG A 347 10.82 -10.35 6.04
N TYR A 348 11.04 -11.60 5.63
CA TYR A 348 12.17 -12.39 6.11
C TYR A 348 13.50 -11.73 5.77
N LYS A 349 13.65 -11.20 4.55
CA LYS A 349 14.84 -10.45 4.15
C LYS A 349 15.10 -9.30 5.13
N ARG A 350 14.14 -8.41 5.34
CA ARG A 350 14.31 -7.27 6.27
C ARG A 350 14.65 -7.70 7.70
N MET A 351 14.04 -8.80 8.20
CA MET A 351 14.41 -9.38 9.49
C MET A 351 15.87 -9.86 9.52
N MET A 352 16.34 -10.48 8.44
CA MET A 352 17.74 -10.90 8.27
C MET A 352 18.67 -9.69 8.24
N LEU A 353 18.32 -8.61 7.53
CA LEU A 353 19.13 -7.39 7.46
C LEU A 353 19.32 -6.74 8.83
N ALA A 354 18.23 -6.58 9.59
CA ALA A 354 18.29 -6.00 10.93
C ALA A 354 19.11 -6.85 11.89
N ASN A 355 18.98 -8.19 11.82
CA ASN A 355 19.82 -9.10 12.59
C ASN A 355 21.29 -9.03 12.18
N ALA A 356 21.58 -8.96 10.88
CA ALA A 356 22.95 -8.85 10.38
C ALA A 356 23.62 -7.56 10.88
N GLN A 357 22.92 -6.42 10.86
CA GLN A 357 23.42 -5.16 11.41
C GLN A 357 23.64 -5.26 12.93
N ALA A 358 22.68 -5.81 13.68
CA ALA A 358 22.84 -6.02 15.13
C ALA A 358 24.04 -6.92 15.46
N ILE A 359 24.20 -8.04 14.76
CA ILE A 359 25.25 -9.03 15.03
C ILE A 359 26.62 -8.56 14.53
N GLY A 360 26.69 -8.07 13.30
CA GLY A 360 27.95 -7.71 12.64
C GLY A 360 28.49 -6.39 13.14
N TRP A 361 27.68 -5.33 13.12
CA TRP A 361 28.13 -3.99 13.47
C TRP A 361 28.19 -3.76 14.98
N LEU A 362 27.14 -4.16 15.72
CA LEU A 362 27.08 -3.86 17.15
C LEU A 362 27.81 -4.90 18.01
N LEU A 363 27.71 -6.19 17.67
CA LEU A 363 28.31 -7.29 18.46
C LEU A 363 29.65 -7.79 17.91
N GLY A 364 30.06 -7.33 16.71
CA GLY A 364 31.36 -7.62 16.11
C GLY A 364 31.50 -9.01 15.47
N ASP A 365 30.41 -9.77 15.29
CA ASP A 365 30.45 -11.08 14.63
C ASP A 365 30.23 -10.93 13.12
N ALA A 366 31.28 -10.47 12.43
CA ALA A 366 31.26 -10.25 10.99
C ALA A 366 31.03 -11.55 10.17
N GLY A 367 31.41 -12.71 10.73
CA GLY A 367 31.25 -14.00 10.07
C GLY A 367 29.78 -14.41 9.94
N LEU A 368 29.05 -14.40 11.06
CA LEU A 368 27.62 -14.70 11.05
C LEU A 368 26.82 -13.65 10.26
N ALA A 369 27.13 -12.36 10.45
CA ALA A 369 26.47 -11.30 9.70
C ALA A 369 26.66 -11.46 8.19
N GLY A 370 27.86 -11.80 7.73
CA GLY A 370 28.13 -12.06 6.32
C GLY A 370 27.32 -13.22 5.74
N GLN A 371 27.15 -14.31 6.50
CA GLN A 371 26.33 -15.44 6.07
C GLN A 371 24.85 -15.05 5.95
N VAL A 372 24.33 -14.30 6.92
CA VAL A 372 22.94 -13.81 6.89
C VAL A 372 22.72 -12.88 5.69
N LEU A 373 23.66 -11.98 5.39
CA LEU A 373 23.57 -11.09 4.22
C LEU A 373 23.64 -11.86 2.90
N HIS A 374 24.52 -12.87 2.81
CA HIS A 374 24.60 -13.73 1.62
C HIS A 374 23.29 -14.49 1.38
N ASP A 375 22.69 -15.06 2.44
CA ASP A 375 21.39 -15.73 2.30
C ASP A 375 20.26 -14.77 1.93
N ALA A 376 20.26 -13.55 2.48
CA ALA A 376 19.30 -12.50 2.15
C ALA A 376 19.40 -12.06 0.68
N LEU A 377 20.62 -11.97 0.14
CA LEU A 377 20.88 -11.71 -1.28
C LEU A 377 20.36 -12.85 -2.16
N GLY A 378 20.47 -14.10 -1.71
CA GLY A 378 19.87 -15.26 -2.38
C GLY A 378 18.35 -15.24 -2.48
N LEU A 379 17.66 -14.34 -1.76
CA LEU A 379 16.21 -14.11 -1.83
C LEU A 379 15.85 -12.88 -2.69
N ALA A 380 16.81 -12.24 -3.36
CA ALA A 380 16.60 -10.95 -4.03
C ALA A 380 15.69 -10.99 -5.27
N ASN A 381 15.45 -12.18 -5.81
CA ASN A 381 14.65 -12.39 -7.03
C ASN A 381 13.25 -12.99 -6.77
N SER A 382 12.76 -12.95 -5.53
CA SER A 382 11.53 -13.65 -5.11
C SER A 382 10.57 -12.69 -4.43
N GLY A 383 9.26 -12.78 -4.68
CA GLY A 383 8.23 -11.92 -4.08
C GLY A 383 7.88 -10.67 -4.89
N PHE A 384 6.91 -9.87 -4.42
CA PHE A 384 6.39 -8.78 -5.25
C PHE A 384 7.38 -7.62 -5.38
N ALA A 385 7.47 -7.11 -6.61
CA ALA A 385 8.33 -5.99 -7.01
C ALA A 385 8.29 -4.80 -6.02
N GLY A 386 7.09 -4.39 -5.59
CA GLY A 386 6.88 -3.27 -4.67
C GLY A 386 7.50 -3.46 -3.29
N PHE A 387 7.73 -4.69 -2.86
CA PHE A 387 8.41 -5.00 -1.59
C PHE A 387 9.88 -5.33 -1.78
N GLN A 388 10.20 -5.99 -2.89
CA GLN A 388 11.56 -6.39 -3.22
C GLN A 388 12.43 -5.18 -3.48
N ALA A 389 11.93 -4.17 -4.18
CA ALA A 389 12.68 -2.94 -4.44
C ALA A 389 13.18 -2.28 -3.13
N PRO A 390 12.32 -1.92 -2.15
CA PRO A 390 12.80 -1.36 -0.89
C PRO A 390 13.61 -2.34 -0.04
N ALA A 391 13.30 -3.64 -0.06
CA ALA A 391 14.07 -4.62 0.71
C ALA A 391 15.49 -4.84 0.14
N CYS A 392 15.68 -4.73 -1.17
CA CYS A 392 17.00 -4.78 -1.82
C CYS A 392 17.79 -3.48 -1.64
N LEU A 393 17.13 -2.31 -1.59
CA LEU A 393 17.80 -1.07 -1.16
C LEU A 393 18.34 -1.19 0.27
N ALA A 394 17.50 -1.66 1.21
CA ALA A 394 17.92 -1.91 2.59
C ALA A 394 19.04 -2.96 2.68
N LEU A 395 19.04 -3.97 1.79
CA LEU A 395 20.12 -4.97 1.71
C LEU A 395 21.44 -4.32 1.33
N ALA A 396 21.45 -3.43 0.33
CA ALA A 396 22.65 -2.68 -0.05
C ALA A 396 23.18 -1.83 1.13
N GLU A 397 22.31 -1.18 1.89
CA GLU A 397 22.69 -0.44 3.11
C GLU A 397 23.27 -1.37 4.18
N ALA A 398 22.62 -2.52 4.45
CA ALA A 398 23.08 -3.48 5.45
C ALA A 398 24.45 -4.08 5.09
N ILE A 399 24.70 -4.38 3.81
CA ILE A 399 26.02 -4.79 3.31
C ILE A 399 27.02 -3.67 3.54
N ARG A 400 26.70 -2.42 3.20
CA ARG A 400 27.60 -1.27 3.42
C ARG A 400 27.99 -1.08 4.88
N VAL A 401 27.07 -1.33 5.81
CA VAL A 401 27.28 -1.24 7.26
C VAL A 401 28.15 -2.38 7.78
N CYS A 402 27.84 -3.63 7.42
CA CYS A 402 28.50 -4.81 7.98
C CYS A 402 29.80 -5.19 7.24
N GLN A 403 29.87 -4.90 5.94
CA GLN A 403 30.92 -5.34 5.01
C GLN A 403 31.29 -4.19 4.05
N PRO A 404 31.84 -3.07 4.56
CA PRO A 404 32.04 -1.84 3.80
C PRO A 404 32.96 -1.96 2.58
N ALA A 405 33.75 -3.03 2.49
CA ALA A 405 34.66 -3.31 1.38
C ALA A 405 34.03 -4.15 0.26
N ASP A 406 32.84 -4.74 0.47
CA ASP A 406 32.17 -5.61 -0.51
C ASP A 406 31.31 -4.79 -1.48
N GLN A 407 31.97 -4.00 -2.33
CA GLN A 407 31.28 -3.19 -3.32
C GLN A 407 30.49 -4.04 -4.32
N ALA A 408 30.98 -5.25 -4.64
CA ALA A 408 30.32 -6.14 -5.59
C ALA A 408 28.94 -6.59 -5.07
N ALA A 409 28.84 -6.97 -3.79
CA ALA A 409 27.56 -7.35 -3.20
C ALA A 409 26.59 -6.15 -3.08
N ILE A 410 27.11 -4.94 -2.82
CA ILE A 410 26.31 -3.70 -2.83
C ILE A 410 25.71 -3.47 -4.23
N ASP A 411 26.54 -3.54 -5.27
CA ASP A 411 26.12 -3.32 -6.65
C ASP A 411 25.09 -4.38 -7.08
N GLU A 412 25.30 -5.65 -6.72
CA GLU A 412 24.34 -6.73 -6.98
C GLU A 412 22.99 -6.48 -6.29
N ALA A 413 22.99 -6.07 -5.02
CA ALA A 413 21.76 -5.72 -4.31
C ALA A 413 21.02 -4.55 -4.98
N LEU A 414 21.75 -3.53 -5.45
CA LEU A 414 21.17 -2.41 -6.19
C LEU A 414 20.65 -2.82 -7.57
N ASP A 415 21.28 -3.78 -8.26
CA ASP A 415 20.77 -4.35 -9.52
C ASP A 415 19.44 -5.06 -9.30
N TRP A 416 19.33 -5.86 -8.23
CA TRP A 416 18.05 -6.46 -7.86
C TRP A 416 17.00 -5.43 -7.46
N ALA A 417 17.39 -4.39 -6.72
CA ALA A 417 16.49 -3.29 -6.39
C ALA A 417 15.98 -2.58 -7.65
N LEU A 418 16.84 -2.35 -8.65
CA LEU A 418 16.47 -1.71 -9.92
C LEU A 418 15.51 -2.58 -10.72
N ARG A 419 15.82 -3.88 -10.88
CA ARG A 419 14.95 -4.83 -11.59
C ARG A 419 13.59 -4.92 -10.92
N ALA A 420 13.55 -5.01 -9.59
CA ALA A 420 12.29 -5.01 -8.86
C ALA A 420 11.54 -3.68 -9.04
N ALA A 421 12.22 -2.53 -8.94
CA ALA A 421 11.60 -1.22 -9.13
C ALA A 421 10.97 -1.08 -10.51
N HIS A 422 11.66 -1.53 -11.56
CA HIS A 422 11.15 -1.52 -12.93
C HIS A 422 9.87 -2.36 -13.05
N ASN A 423 9.75 -3.47 -12.33
CA ASN A 423 8.58 -4.36 -12.39
C ASN A 423 7.44 -3.98 -11.46
N ILE A 424 7.49 -2.80 -10.84
CA ILE A 424 6.34 -2.22 -10.16
C ILE A 424 5.31 -1.81 -11.23
N GLN A 425 4.07 -2.26 -11.05
CA GLN A 425 3.00 -2.01 -12.03
C GLN A 425 2.42 -0.59 -11.91
N ASP A 426 2.51 0.03 -10.74
CA ASP A 426 2.15 1.43 -10.53
C ASP A 426 3.24 2.38 -11.10
N PRO A 427 2.93 3.22 -12.10
CA PRO A 427 3.92 4.08 -12.76
C PRO A 427 4.62 5.05 -11.78
N SER A 428 3.86 5.67 -10.88
CA SER A 428 4.37 6.64 -9.91
C SER A 428 5.35 6.00 -8.94
N PHE A 429 5.01 4.83 -8.40
CA PHE A 429 5.85 4.09 -7.47
C PHE A 429 7.05 3.45 -8.18
N CYS A 430 6.87 2.96 -9.41
CA CYS A 430 7.96 2.52 -10.28
C CYS A 430 9.01 3.64 -10.47
N ALA A 431 8.57 4.83 -10.86
CA ALA A 431 9.44 5.99 -11.05
C ALA A 431 10.13 6.42 -9.75
N ARG A 432 9.38 6.56 -8.64
CA ARG A 432 9.94 6.95 -7.33
C ARG A 432 10.95 5.93 -6.80
N MET A 433 10.68 4.63 -6.93
CA MET A 433 11.62 3.60 -6.49
C MET A 433 12.86 3.55 -7.37
N THR A 434 12.69 3.67 -8.69
CA THR A 434 13.81 3.80 -9.64
C THR A 434 14.68 5.02 -9.28
N ALA A 435 14.06 6.15 -8.95
CA ALA A 435 14.75 7.35 -8.53
C ALA A 435 15.57 7.16 -7.25
N ARG A 436 15.06 6.39 -6.27
CA ARG A 436 15.80 6.03 -5.05
C ARG A 436 17.00 5.14 -5.36
N VAL A 437 16.85 4.16 -6.25
CA VAL A 437 17.97 3.31 -6.69
C VAL A 437 19.06 4.16 -7.37
N ASN A 438 18.67 5.08 -8.25
CA ASN A 438 19.59 5.99 -8.94
C ASN A 438 20.35 6.88 -7.96
N ALA A 439 19.66 7.43 -6.96
CA ALA A 439 20.27 8.24 -5.91
C ALA A 439 21.27 7.45 -5.06
N MET A 440 20.92 6.22 -4.66
CA MET A 440 21.86 5.33 -3.96
C MET A 440 23.12 5.11 -4.77
N ARG A 441 22.99 4.72 -6.04
CA ARG A 441 24.14 4.49 -6.93
C ARG A 441 25.02 5.72 -7.10
N GLN A 442 24.42 6.91 -7.13
CA GLN A 442 25.15 8.11 -7.51
C GLN A 442 25.74 8.88 -6.31
N TYR A 443 25.02 9.01 -5.19
CA TYR A 443 25.41 9.99 -4.17
C TYR A 443 25.03 9.69 -2.71
N TRP A 444 24.39 8.56 -2.34
CA TRP A 444 24.09 8.28 -0.92
C TRP A 444 25.18 7.51 -0.14
N TRP A 445 26.28 7.11 -0.78
CA TRP A 445 27.40 6.40 -0.14
C TRP A 445 28.47 7.22 0.60
N PRO A 446 28.70 8.53 0.33
CA PRO A 446 29.71 9.31 1.03
C PRO A 446 29.44 9.40 2.55
N SER A 447 30.50 9.41 3.35
CA SER A 447 30.41 9.65 4.79
C SER A 447 29.85 11.03 5.09
N PHE A 448 29.15 11.16 6.21
CA PHE A 448 28.54 12.43 6.61
C PHE A 448 28.43 12.56 8.13
N SER A 449 28.31 13.81 8.59
CA SER A 449 27.91 14.14 9.95
C SER A 449 26.38 14.11 10.06
N VAL A 450 25.86 13.20 10.89
CA VAL A 450 24.41 13.09 11.15
C VAL A 450 23.88 14.42 11.70
N ARG A 451 24.61 15.05 12.62
CA ARG A 451 24.20 16.33 13.23
C ARG A 451 24.11 17.46 12.20
N GLU A 452 25.10 17.59 11.32
CA GLU A 452 25.08 18.62 10.28
C GLU A 452 23.97 18.40 9.25
N ARG A 453 23.74 17.14 8.84
CA ARG A 453 22.63 16.81 7.93
C ARG A 453 21.28 17.07 8.58
N PHE A 454 21.10 16.67 9.85
CA PHE A 454 19.86 16.89 10.57
C PHE A 454 19.52 18.39 10.68
N GLY A 455 20.51 19.22 11.01
CA GLY A 455 20.32 20.68 11.07
C GLY A 455 19.95 21.34 9.73
N ARG A 456 20.18 20.67 8.60
CA ARG A 456 19.82 21.15 7.25
C ARG A 456 18.52 20.55 6.71
N LEU A 457 17.99 19.50 7.36
CA LEU A 457 16.91 18.69 6.79
C LEU A 457 15.65 19.53 6.49
N ALA A 458 15.26 20.42 7.41
CA ALA A 458 14.04 21.23 7.25
C ALA A 458 14.07 22.17 6.03
N ASP A 459 15.22 22.80 5.75
CA ASP A 459 15.35 23.85 4.73
C ASP A 459 15.98 23.35 3.41
N ALA A 460 16.42 22.09 3.38
CA ALA A 460 17.28 21.61 2.31
C ALA A 460 16.90 20.23 1.76
N VAL A 461 15.64 19.80 1.94
CA VAL A 461 15.10 18.51 1.45
C VAL A 461 15.34 18.24 -0.05
N TRP A 462 15.57 19.30 -0.85
CA TRP A 462 15.84 19.22 -2.28
C TRP A 462 17.30 18.90 -2.64
N LEU A 463 18.20 18.87 -1.66
CA LEU A 463 19.61 18.55 -1.90
C LEU A 463 19.82 17.06 -2.18
N PRO A 464 20.87 16.69 -2.95
CA PRO A 464 21.15 15.29 -3.30
C PRO A 464 21.23 14.35 -2.08
N GLU A 465 21.78 14.81 -0.95
CA GLU A 465 21.85 13.99 0.27
C GLU A 465 20.49 13.60 0.89
N PHE A 466 19.38 14.24 0.46
CA PHE A 466 18.03 13.98 0.95
C PHE A 466 17.04 13.62 -0.17
N ALA A 467 17.36 13.95 -1.43
CA ALA A 467 16.49 13.78 -2.57
C ALA A 467 16.83 12.55 -3.42
N SER A 468 15.79 11.87 -3.92
CA SER A 468 15.94 10.82 -4.93
C SER A 468 16.27 11.39 -6.32
N LEU A 469 16.85 10.58 -7.22
CA LEU A 469 17.32 11.02 -8.54
C LEU A 469 16.40 10.51 -9.65
N HIS A 470 15.40 11.30 -10.01
CA HIS A 470 14.57 11.01 -11.18
C HIS A 470 15.31 11.33 -12.49
N ARG A 471 15.08 10.52 -13.52
CA ARG A 471 15.65 10.70 -14.86
C ARG A 471 14.50 10.77 -15.85
N ILE A 472 14.41 11.88 -16.58
CA ILE A 472 13.39 12.08 -17.61
C ILE A 472 13.73 11.19 -18.82
N GLY A 473 12.73 10.53 -19.39
CA GLY A 473 12.89 9.61 -20.52
C GLY A 473 13.59 8.30 -20.15
N TYR A 474 13.43 7.85 -18.90
CA TYR A 474 14.07 6.63 -18.43
C TYR A 474 13.52 5.39 -19.16
N ASP A 475 14.41 4.47 -19.55
CA ASP A 475 14.11 3.33 -20.45
C ASP A 475 13.47 2.12 -19.72
N TYR A 476 13.59 2.04 -18.40
CA TYR A 476 13.05 0.94 -17.58
C TYR A 476 13.38 -0.47 -18.12
N ALA A 477 14.56 -0.65 -18.76
CA ALA A 477 15.00 -1.86 -19.48
C ALA A 477 14.99 -3.19 -18.69
N GLY A 478 14.71 -3.15 -17.40
CA GLY A 478 14.57 -4.32 -16.53
C GLY A 478 13.12 -4.77 -16.33
N ARG A 479 12.14 -4.13 -16.99
CA ARG A 479 10.74 -4.59 -17.00
C ARG A 479 10.64 -5.95 -17.68
N ASN A 480 9.83 -6.83 -17.11
CA ASN A 480 9.51 -8.11 -17.72
C ASN A 480 8.62 -7.92 -18.95
N PRO A 481 8.68 -8.81 -19.95
CA PRO A 481 7.87 -8.71 -21.16
C PRO A 481 6.34 -8.77 -20.93
N ASP A 482 5.91 -9.30 -19.78
CA ASP A 482 4.52 -9.47 -19.36
C ASP A 482 4.05 -8.38 -18.37
N ALA A 483 4.92 -7.43 -18.02
CA ALA A 483 4.57 -6.29 -17.19
C ALA A 483 3.78 -5.25 -18.00
N LEU A 484 2.95 -4.46 -17.32
CA LEU A 484 2.16 -3.41 -17.97
C LEU A 484 3.06 -2.41 -18.73
N THR A 485 2.61 -1.88 -19.86
CA THR A 485 3.32 -0.77 -20.50
C THR A 485 3.22 0.48 -19.62
N LEU A 486 4.35 1.15 -19.37
CA LEU A 486 4.35 2.42 -18.65
C LEU A 486 3.86 3.53 -19.59
N PRO A 487 2.88 4.36 -19.19
CA PRO A 487 2.40 5.42 -20.05
C PRO A 487 3.49 6.48 -20.28
N ASP A 488 3.46 7.12 -21.44
CA ASP A 488 4.51 8.08 -21.85
C ASP A 488 4.66 9.23 -20.84
N TRP A 489 3.54 9.72 -20.29
CA TRP A 489 3.55 10.79 -19.28
C TRP A 489 4.38 10.41 -18.04
N ALA A 490 4.41 9.14 -17.63
CA ALA A 490 5.17 8.71 -16.46
C ALA A 490 6.67 8.67 -16.75
N ARG A 491 7.07 8.43 -18.00
CA ARG A 491 8.47 8.46 -18.44
C ARG A 491 8.96 9.89 -18.64
N GLU A 492 8.06 10.77 -19.07
CA GLU A 492 8.37 12.18 -19.39
C GLU A 492 8.18 13.13 -18.21
N ALA A 493 7.52 12.70 -17.13
CA ALA A 493 7.28 13.52 -15.96
C ALA A 493 8.58 14.14 -15.43
N SER A 494 8.55 15.46 -15.30
CA SER A 494 9.67 16.29 -14.84
C SER A 494 9.55 16.64 -13.35
N THR A 495 8.39 16.38 -12.74
CA THR A 495 8.11 16.61 -11.32
C THR A 495 7.43 15.42 -10.65
N PHE A 496 7.50 15.34 -9.32
CA PHE A 496 6.75 14.32 -8.57
C PHE A 496 5.24 14.57 -8.56
N ASP A 497 4.79 15.81 -8.77
CA ASP A 497 3.38 16.17 -8.90
C ASP A 497 2.82 15.68 -10.24
N GLU A 498 3.60 15.78 -11.31
CA GLU A 498 3.28 15.16 -12.60
C GLU A 498 3.21 13.63 -12.49
N LEU A 499 4.09 13.03 -11.67
CA LEU A 499 4.02 11.60 -11.36
C LEU A 499 2.82 11.21 -10.48
N ALA A 500 2.15 12.15 -9.81
CA ALA A 500 1.02 11.88 -8.92
C ALA A 500 -0.36 12.07 -9.58
N ARG A 501 -0.39 12.35 -10.88
CA ARG A 501 -1.61 12.38 -11.71
C ARG A 501 -2.15 10.97 -11.90
#